data_AF-X1NM77-F1
#
_entry.id   AF-X1NM77-F1
#
_cell.length_a   1.000
_cell.length_b   1.000
_cell.length_c   1.000
_cell.angle_alpha   90.00
_cell.angle_beta   90.00
_cell.angle_gamma   90.00
#
_symmetry.space_group_name_H-M   'P 1'
#
loop_
_entity.id
_entity.type
_entity.pdbx_description
1 polymer ?
#
loop_
_entity_poly.entity_id
_entity_poly.type
_entity_poly.pdbx_seq_one_letter_code
_entity_poly.pdbx_strand_id
1 'polypeptide(L)'
;VPVTISAEKQNKTPKEIVDHYYKSIKKSFGDFGMTFDNFSRTTLPIHHRMAQDFFLKIYNKGYIYPKEIEQFYCPRCKRFLPDRYIIGKCPRCAADGAKGDQCESCGRWLEPFELVEPKCLICEGIPQRKKTKHWYFKLSAFQDKLSDWIEKKTDWKEHVLGFVKGWLKEGLRDRPITRDMSWGVPVPLEQAKGKVLYVWFDAPIGYISSTIEWSEKKGKPDLWKDYWLNKETKLVHFIGKDNIVFHALIWPAMLMAYGDYILPSDIPANQF
;
A
#
# COMPACT_ATOMS: atom_id res chain seq x y z
N VAL A 1 -7.09 0.65 -6.76
CA VAL A 1 -7.77 1.73 -7.53
C VAL A 1 -7.29 1.80 -8.98
N PRO A 2 -5.99 2.01 -9.33
CA PRO A 2 -5.62 2.25 -10.73
C PRO A 2 -5.94 1.08 -11.67
N VAL A 3 -5.68 -0.15 -11.22
CA VAL A 3 -5.99 -1.38 -11.98
C VAL A 3 -7.48 -1.49 -12.32
N THR A 4 -8.37 -1.23 -11.35
CA THR A 4 -9.83 -1.36 -11.58
C THR A 4 -10.33 -0.35 -12.60
N ILE A 5 -9.72 0.84 -12.66
CA ILE A 5 -10.11 1.87 -13.62
C ILE A 5 -9.54 1.60 -15.00
N SER A 6 -8.30 1.12 -15.08
CA SER A 6 -7.75 0.65 -16.36
C SER A 6 -8.64 -0.45 -16.95
N ALA A 7 -9.11 -1.35 -16.09
CA ALA A 7 -10.05 -2.41 -16.46
C ALA A 7 -11.37 -1.83 -17.00
N GLU A 8 -12.00 -0.89 -16.29
CA GLU A 8 -13.23 -0.20 -16.73
C GLU A 8 -13.04 0.54 -18.06
N LYS A 9 -11.96 1.30 -18.21
CA LYS A 9 -11.65 2.05 -19.45
C LYS A 9 -11.45 1.13 -20.65
N GLN A 10 -10.92 -0.07 -20.42
CA GLN A 10 -10.68 -1.07 -21.47
C GLN A 10 -11.82 -2.08 -21.62
N ASN A 11 -12.93 -1.91 -20.89
CA ASN A 11 -14.03 -2.87 -20.81
C ASN A 11 -13.56 -4.31 -20.52
N LYS A 12 -12.62 -4.44 -19.58
CA LYS A 12 -12.02 -5.71 -19.12
C LYS A 12 -12.23 -5.86 -17.63
N THR A 13 -12.04 -7.08 -17.13
CA THR A 13 -11.93 -7.34 -15.69
C THR A 13 -10.55 -6.92 -15.16
N PRO A 14 -10.44 -6.54 -13.87
CA PRO A 14 -9.13 -6.25 -13.25
C PRO A 14 -8.15 -7.42 -13.37
N LYS A 15 -8.66 -8.66 -13.36
CA LYS A 15 -7.88 -9.88 -13.52
C LYS A 15 -7.22 -9.96 -14.89
N GLU A 16 -7.95 -9.69 -15.97
CA GLU A 16 -7.40 -9.69 -17.33
C GLU A 16 -6.29 -8.65 -17.51
N ILE A 17 -6.46 -7.47 -16.91
CA ILE A 17 -5.43 -6.42 -16.92
C ILE A 17 -4.14 -6.93 -16.26
N VAL A 18 -4.22 -7.44 -15.03
CA VAL A 18 -3.01 -7.90 -14.32
C VAL A 18 -2.43 -9.18 -14.92
N ASP A 19 -3.24 -10.06 -15.50
CA ASP A 19 -2.78 -11.27 -16.20
C ASP A 19 -1.94 -10.89 -17.43
N HIS A 20 -2.40 -9.88 -18.18
CA HIS A 20 -1.66 -9.35 -19.32
C HIS A 20 -0.33 -8.73 -18.90
N TYR A 21 -0.35 -7.78 -17.96
CA TYR A 21 0.86 -7.09 -17.51
C TYR A 21 1.84 -8.01 -16.79
N TYR A 22 1.37 -9.02 -16.05
CA TYR A 22 2.24 -10.02 -15.44
C TYR A 22 3.10 -10.74 -16.48
N LYS A 23 2.50 -11.18 -17.60
CA LYS A 23 3.23 -11.84 -18.70
C LYS A 23 4.18 -10.86 -19.40
N SER A 24 3.71 -9.66 -19.69
CA SER A 24 4.50 -8.63 -20.36
C SER A 24 5.72 -8.22 -19.54
N ILE A 25 5.54 -7.88 -18.27
CA ILE A 25 6.63 -7.47 -17.35
C ILE A 25 7.63 -8.60 -17.16
N LYS A 26 7.16 -9.85 -16.94
CA LYS A 26 8.05 -11.01 -16.81
C LYS A 26 8.91 -11.21 -18.05
N LYS A 27 8.31 -11.09 -19.25
CA LYS A 27 9.05 -11.20 -20.51
C LYS A 27 10.08 -10.07 -20.62
N SER A 28 9.69 -8.82 -20.38
CA SER A 28 10.60 -7.69 -20.46
C SER A 28 11.82 -7.86 -19.55
N PHE A 29 11.63 -8.29 -18.30
CA PHE A 29 12.76 -8.59 -17.42
C PHE A 29 13.70 -9.65 -17.99
N GLY A 30 13.15 -10.73 -18.57
CA GLY A 30 13.95 -11.75 -19.26
C GLY A 30 14.70 -11.20 -20.49
N ASP A 31 14.07 -10.32 -21.26
CA ASP A 31 14.69 -9.66 -22.43
C ASP A 31 15.87 -8.75 -22.01
N PHE A 32 15.83 -8.17 -20.79
CA PHE A 32 16.93 -7.40 -20.19
C PHE A 32 17.99 -8.28 -19.49
N GLY A 33 17.88 -9.62 -19.57
CA GLY A 33 18.81 -10.55 -18.94
C GLY A 33 18.66 -10.67 -17.42
N MET A 34 17.55 -10.17 -16.84
CA MET A 34 17.29 -10.31 -15.41
C MET A 34 16.71 -11.69 -15.10
N THR A 35 17.26 -12.35 -14.09
CA THR A 35 16.79 -13.64 -13.59
C THR A 35 16.29 -13.50 -12.15
N PHE A 36 15.21 -14.22 -11.84
CA PHE A 36 14.64 -14.27 -10.50
C PHE A 36 14.40 -15.73 -10.12
N ASP A 37 14.79 -16.12 -8.91
CA ASP A 37 14.47 -17.45 -8.37
C ASP A 37 12.95 -17.71 -8.33
N ASN A 38 12.17 -16.67 -8.06
CA ASN A 38 10.71 -16.69 -8.19
C ASN A 38 10.17 -15.32 -8.58
N PHE A 39 9.37 -15.29 -9.65
CA PHE A 39 8.61 -14.12 -10.06
C PHE A 39 7.13 -14.42 -9.83
N SER A 40 6.54 -13.72 -8.86
CA SER A 40 5.19 -14.00 -8.33
C SER A 40 4.22 -12.84 -8.58
N ARG A 41 3.01 -12.94 -8.02
CA ARG A 41 1.95 -11.92 -8.10
C ARG A 41 1.06 -11.96 -6.85
N THR A 42 0.61 -10.79 -6.41
CA THR A 42 -0.20 -10.65 -5.18
C THR A 42 -1.65 -11.14 -5.32
N THR A 43 -2.09 -11.51 -6.51
CA THR A 43 -3.45 -12.09 -6.68
C THR A 43 -3.49 -13.60 -6.43
N LEU A 44 -2.39 -14.23 -6.01
CA LEU A 44 -2.38 -15.67 -5.73
C LEU A 44 -3.07 -15.98 -4.39
N PRO A 45 -3.74 -17.14 -4.26
CA PRO A 45 -4.38 -17.53 -3.00
C PRO A 45 -3.45 -17.55 -1.78
N ILE A 46 -2.18 -17.93 -1.96
CA ILE A 46 -1.19 -17.92 -0.87
C ILE A 46 -0.94 -16.51 -0.33
N HIS A 47 -0.88 -15.52 -1.22
CA HIS A 47 -0.75 -14.12 -0.81
C HIS A 47 -1.98 -13.65 -0.04
N HIS A 48 -3.18 -13.97 -0.52
CA HIS A 48 -4.43 -13.60 0.15
C HIS A 48 -4.47 -14.16 1.58
N ARG A 49 -4.13 -15.44 1.76
CA ARG A 49 -4.05 -16.06 3.09
C ARG A 49 -3.02 -15.35 3.98
N MET A 50 -1.82 -15.08 3.46
CA MET A 50 -0.77 -14.44 4.24
C MET A 50 -1.13 -13.02 4.65
N ALA A 51 -1.72 -12.23 3.75
CA ALA A 51 -2.14 -10.87 4.03
C ALA A 51 -3.29 -10.81 5.06
N GLN A 52 -4.22 -11.76 5.01
CA GLN A 52 -5.28 -11.91 6.01
C GLN A 52 -4.72 -12.34 7.38
N ASP A 53 -3.76 -13.26 7.41
CA ASP A 53 -3.06 -13.66 8.64
C ASP A 53 -2.33 -12.49 9.29
N PHE A 54 -1.55 -11.72 8.50
CA PHE A 54 -0.90 -10.49 8.96
C PHE A 54 -1.89 -9.51 9.57
N PHE A 55 -3.02 -9.27 8.88
CA PHE A 55 -4.06 -8.39 9.38
C PHE A 55 -4.61 -8.89 10.73
N LEU A 56 -5.01 -10.16 10.82
CA LEU A 56 -5.61 -10.73 12.03
C LEU A 56 -4.64 -10.73 13.21
N LYS A 57 -3.39 -11.13 13.01
CA LYS A 57 -2.39 -11.19 14.09
C LYS A 57 -2.08 -9.80 14.64
N ILE A 58 -1.90 -8.81 13.76
CA ILE A 58 -1.66 -7.42 14.16
C ILE A 58 -2.92 -6.82 14.83
N TYR A 59 -4.11 -7.13 14.32
CA TYR A 59 -5.39 -6.70 14.88
C TYR A 59 -5.61 -7.26 16.29
N ASN A 60 -5.38 -8.56 16.48
CA ASN A 60 -5.53 -9.24 17.78
C ASN A 60 -4.52 -8.73 18.83
N LYS A 61 -3.37 -8.21 18.39
CA LYS A 61 -2.39 -7.52 19.26
C LYS A 61 -2.76 -6.06 19.57
N GLY A 62 -3.89 -5.55 19.08
CA GLY A 62 -4.38 -4.20 19.37
C GLY A 62 -3.70 -3.08 18.57
N TYR A 63 -2.90 -3.41 17.55
CA TYR A 63 -2.23 -2.43 16.68
C TYR A 63 -3.06 -2.01 15.46
N ILE A 64 -4.24 -2.60 15.26
CA ILE A 64 -5.19 -2.14 14.26
C ILE A 64 -6.51 -1.80 14.96
N TYR A 65 -7.08 -0.64 14.65
CA TYR A 65 -8.33 -0.18 15.25
C TYR A 65 -9.27 0.42 14.18
N PRO A 66 -10.59 0.32 14.38
CA PRO A 66 -11.54 0.96 13.47
C PRO A 66 -11.67 2.46 13.75
N LYS A 67 -11.87 3.25 12.69
CA LYS A 67 -12.24 4.66 12.75
C LYS A 67 -13.30 4.96 11.69
N GLU A 68 -14.34 5.70 12.07
CA GLU A 68 -15.32 6.22 11.12
C GLU A 68 -14.78 7.53 10.53
N ILE A 69 -14.86 7.66 9.20
CA ILE A 69 -14.50 8.86 8.46
C ILE A 69 -15.62 9.22 7.49
N GLU A 70 -15.68 10.47 7.10
CA GLU A 70 -16.54 10.92 6.03
C GLU A 70 -15.74 10.90 4.72
N GLN A 71 -16.34 10.36 3.66
CA GLN A 71 -15.78 10.37 2.30
C GLN A 71 -16.86 10.68 1.27
N PHE A 72 -16.44 11.13 0.09
CA PHE A 72 -17.35 11.26 -1.03
C PHE A 72 -17.74 9.90 -1.60
N TYR A 73 -19.03 9.69 -1.80
CA TYR A 73 -19.63 8.53 -2.44
C TYR A 73 -20.36 8.97 -3.70
N CYS A 74 -20.12 8.30 -4.82
CA CYS A 74 -20.84 8.55 -6.07
C CYS A 74 -22.06 7.61 -6.16
N PRO A 75 -23.30 8.13 -6.13
CA PRO A 75 -24.50 7.30 -6.25
C PRO A 75 -24.62 6.60 -7.60
N ARG A 76 -24.15 7.25 -8.69
CA ARG A 76 -24.19 6.70 -10.04
C ARG A 76 -23.20 5.54 -10.22
N CYS A 77 -21.95 5.72 -9.78
CA CYS A 77 -20.91 4.68 -9.84
C CYS A 77 -20.99 3.66 -8.69
N LYS A 78 -21.90 3.87 -7.73
CA LYS A 78 -22.13 3.06 -6.52
C LYS A 78 -20.84 2.74 -5.75
N ARG A 79 -19.97 3.74 -5.56
CA ARG A 79 -18.66 3.57 -4.91
C ARG A 79 -18.20 4.83 -4.18
N PHE A 80 -17.32 4.64 -3.19
CA PHE A 80 -16.55 5.74 -2.61
C PHE A 80 -15.50 6.23 -3.61
N LEU A 81 -15.27 7.54 -3.63
CA LEU A 81 -14.32 8.20 -4.51
C LEU A 81 -13.03 8.49 -3.74
N PRO A 82 -11.88 7.97 -4.19
CA PRO A 82 -10.59 8.48 -3.71
C PRO A 82 -10.41 9.94 -4.10
N ASP A 83 -9.66 10.72 -3.32
CA ASP A 83 -9.51 12.17 -3.44
C ASP A 83 -9.24 12.66 -4.87
N ARG A 84 -8.32 12.00 -5.58
CA ARG A 84 -7.97 12.28 -6.99
C ARG A 84 -9.11 12.08 -8.00
N TYR A 85 -10.20 11.41 -7.61
CA TYR A 85 -11.39 11.14 -8.40
C TYR A 85 -12.54 12.09 -8.08
N ILE A 86 -12.34 13.01 -7.13
CA ILE A 86 -13.21 14.17 -6.97
C ILE A 86 -12.55 15.31 -7.75
N ILE A 87 -13.30 15.88 -8.68
CA ILE A 87 -12.92 17.09 -9.40
C ILE A 87 -13.92 18.20 -9.10
N GLY A 88 -13.50 19.44 -9.17
CA GLY A 88 -14.38 20.59 -8.96
C GLY A 88 -13.67 21.89 -9.30
N LYS A 89 -14.26 23.00 -8.85
CA LYS A 89 -13.61 24.31 -8.92
C LYS A 89 -12.71 24.52 -7.72
N CYS A 90 -11.52 25.07 -7.96
CA CYS A 90 -10.61 25.45 -6.89
C CYS A 90 -11.27 26.54 -6.03
N PRO A 91 -11.39 26.37 -4.69
CA PRO A 91 -11.99 27.37 -3.81
C PRO A 91 -11.16 28.66 -3.69
N ARG A 92 -9.97 28.70 -4.27
CA ARG A 92 -9.02 29.83 -4.16
C ARG A 92 -8.88 30.61 -5.46
N CYS A 93 -8.45 29.95 -6.53
CA CYS A 93 -8.24 30.60 -7.83
C CYS A 93 -9.42 30.44 -8.80
N ALA A 94 -10.51 29.78 -8.39
CA ALA A 94 -11.68 29.48 -9.20
C ALA A 94 -11.43 28.63 -10.47
N ALA A 95 -10.22 28.10 -10.65
CA ALA A 95 -9.91 27.24 -11.78
C ALA A 95 -10.78 25.97 -11.79
N ASP A 96 -11.35 25.66 -12.94
CA ASP A 96 -12.08 24.42 -13.18
C ASP A 96 -11.14 23.20 -13.20
N GLY A 97 -11.67 22.03 -12.84
CA GLY A 97 -10.94 20.76 -12.93
C GLY A 97 -9.90 20.52 -11.84
N ALA A 98 -9.91 21.31 -10.75
CA ALA A 98 -9.11 21.04 -9.57
C ALA A 98 -9.48 19.66 -8.97
N LYS A 99 -8.48 18.89 -8.55
CA LYS A 99 -8.66 17.56 -7.95
C LYS A 99 -8.75 17.67 -6.44
N GLY A 100 -9.36 16.67 -5.81
CA GLY A 100 -9.59 16.65 -4.37
C GLY A 100 -8.32 16.65 -3.52
N ASP A 101 -7.16 16.40 -4.11
CA ASP A 101 -5.84 16.45 -3.46
C ASP A 101 -4.95 17.61 -3.94
N GLN A 102 -5.26 18.27 -5.07
CA GLN A 102 -4.41 19.32 -5.62
C GLN A 102 -5.12 20.17 -6.70
N CYS A 103 -4.85 21.47 -6.71
CA CYS A 103 -5.11 22.35 -7.86
C CYS A 103 -3.86 22.49 -8.74
N GLU A 104 -3.96 22.09 -10.01
CA GLU A 104 -2.83 22.21 -10.95
C GLU A 104 -2.56 23.67 -11.37
N SER A 105 -3.57 24.55 -11.35
CA SER A 105 -3.42 25.95 -11.77
C SER A 105 -2.69 26.83 -10.75
N CYS A 106 -2.95 26.65 -9.45
CA CYS A 106 -2.30 27.43 -8.39
C CYS A 106 -1.33 26.61 -7.53
N GLY A 107 -1.16 25.31 -7.83
CA GLY A 107 -0.25 24.40 -7.13
C GLY A 107 -0.66 24.01 -5.71
N ARG A 108 -1.80 24.51 -5.22
CA ARG A 108 -2.22 24.34 -3.82
C ARG A 108 -2.74 22.94 -3.55
N TRP A 109 -2.38 22.40 -2.39
CA TRP A 109 -3.00 21.22 -1.83
C TRP A 109 -4.43 21.52 -1.36
N LEU A 110 -5.37 20.63 -1.70
CA LEU A 110 -6.78 20.77 -1.38
C LEU A 110 -7.23 19.58 -0.55
N GLU A 111 -8.19 19.83 0.34
CA GLU A 111 -9.00 18.75 0.90
C GLU A 111 -10.23 18.54 0.00
N PRO A 112 -10.68 17.29 -0.25
CA PRO A 112 -11.75 17.06 -1.21
C PRO A 112 -13.03 17.84 -0.88
N PHE A 113 -13.34 17.97 0.41
CA PHE A 113 -14.54 18.68 0.89
C PHE A 113 -14.49 20.20 0.72
N GLU A 114 -13.33 20.77 0.36
CA GLU A 114 -13.18 22.19 0.05
C GLU A 114 -13.49 22.51 -1.42
N LEU A 115 -13.57 21.51 -2.29
CA LEU A 115 -13.88 21.74 -3.70
C LEU A 115 -15.29 22.34 -3.86
N VAL A 116 -15.36 23.40 -4.68
CA VAL A 116 -16.63 24.01 -5.07
C VAL A 116 -17.22 23.17 -6.22
N GLU A 117 -18.52 22.85 -6.13
CA GLU A 117 -19.22 22.01 -7.11
C GLU A 117 -18.50 20.67 -7.39
N PRO A 118 -18.25 19.84 -6.36
CA PRO A 118 -17.53 18.59 -6.55
C PRO A 118 -18.31 17.67 -7.50
N LYS A 119 -17.57 16.98 -8.37
CA LYS A 119 -18.06 16.02 -9.36
C LYS A 119 -17.19 14.77 -9.33
N CYS A 120 -17.80 13.64 -9.65
CA CYS A 120 -17.10 12.40 -9.89
C CYS A 120 -16.32 12.48 -11.21
N LEU A 121 -15.00 12.27 -11.18
CA LEU A 121 -14.16 12.24 -12.39
C LEU A 121 -14.59 11.14 -13.39
N ILE A 122 -15.28 10.10 -12.92
CA ILE A 122 -15.65 8.93 -13.74
C ILE A 122 -16.94 9.18 -14.54
N CYS A 123 -17.94 9.82 -13.93
CA CYS A 123 -19.29 9.92 -14.51
C CYS A 123 -19.91 11.32 -14.42
N GLU A 124 -19.13 12.30 -13.96
CA GLU A 124 -19.52 13.71 -13.75
C GLU A 124 -20.71 13.92 -12.79
N GLY A 125 -21.14 12.88 -12.10
CA GLY A 125 -22.23 12.94 -11.12
C GLY A 125 -21.81 13.65 -9.85
N ILE A 126 -22.76 14.30 -9.18
CA ILE A 126 -22.55 14.98 -7.90
C ILE A 126 -22.33 13.92 -6.80
N PRO A 127 -21.16 13.89 -6.14
CA PRO A 127 -20.90 12.96 -5.06
C PRO A 127 -21.57 13.45 -3.77
N GLN A 128 -21.94 12.50 -2.92
CA GLN A 128 -22.57 12.75 -1.62
C GLN A 128 -21.59 12.42 -0.51
N ARG A 129 -21.62 13.17 0.59
CA ARG A 129 -20.86 12.83 1.79
C ARG A 129 -21.49 11.61 2.45
N LYS A 130 -20.67 10.61 2.73
CA LYS A 130 -21.12 9.38 3.38
C LYS A 130 -20.06 8.91 4.36
N LYS A 131 -20.52 8.51 5.54
CA LYS A 131 -19.68 7.88 6.55
C LYS A 131 -19.28 6.48 6.12
N THR A 132 -18.02 6.13 6.33
CA THR A 132 -17.48 4.79 6.14
C THR A 132 -16.48 4.46 7.24
N LYS A 133 -16.40 3.19 7.59
CA LYS A 133 -15.51 2.67 8.62
C LYS A 133 -14.25 2.11 7.96
N HIS A 134 -13.08 2.58 8.38
CA HIS A 134 -11.79 2.03 7.97
C HIS A 134 -11.02 1.49 9.17
N TRP A 135 -10.11 0.55 8.91
CA TRP A 135 -9.18 0.07 9.92
C TRP A 135 -7.86 0.77 9.73
N TYR A 136 -7.32 1.29 10.83
CA TYR A 136 -6.09 2.05 10.89
C TYR A 136 -5.03 1.22 11.59
N PHE A 137 -3.83 1.17 10.99
CA PHE A 137 -2.64 0.65 11.66
C PHE A 137 -2.05 1.75 12.55
N LYS A 138 -1.80 1.40 13.82
CA LYS A 138 -1.17 2.25 14.85
C LYS A 138 0.32 2.44 14.59
N LEU A 139 0.68 3.02 13.44
CA LEU A 139 2.07 3.28 13.08
C LEU A 139 2.77 4.16 14.13
N SER A 140 2.03 5.10 14.73
CA SER A 140 2.53 5.97 15.81
C SER A 140 3.08 5.18 17.00
N ALA A 141 2.52 4.00 17.31
CA ALA A 141 2.97 3.15 18.42
C ALA A 141 4.36 2.51 18.19
N PHE A 142 4.93 2.63 16.99
CA PHE A 142 6.24 2.11 16.63
C PHE A 142 7.30 3.20 16.50
N GLN A 143 6.98 4.46 16.83
CA GLN A 143 7.89 5.61 16.74
C GLN A 143 9.26 5.33 17.36
N ASP A 144 9.29 4.96 18.64
CA ASP A 144 10.53 4.80 19.38
C ASP A 144 11.34 3.60 18.86
N LYS A 145 10.67 2.45 18.67
CA LYS A 145 11.31 1.22 18.15
C LYS A 145 11.91 1.42 16.76
N LEU A 146 11.23 2.17 15.89
CA LEU A 146 11.75 2.50 14.56
C LEU A 146 12.91 3.48 14.66
N SER A 147 12.84 4.47 15.55
CA SER A 147 13.93 5.42 15.77
C SER A 147 15.20 4.68 16.23
N ASP A 148 15.09 3.84 17.26
CA ASP A 148 16.19 3.00 17.76
C ASP A 148 16.76 2.06 16.68
N TRP A 149 15.90 1.53 15.82
CA TRP A 149 16.32 0.63 14.75
C TRP A 149 17.04 1.39 13.64
N ILE A 150 16.54 2.56 13.23
CA ILE A 150 17.15 3.41 12.20
C ILE A 150 18.47 4.01 12.67
N GLU A 151 18.62 4.34 13.96
CA GLU A 151 19.90 4.80 14.51
C GLU A 151 21.04 3.79 14.34
N LYS A 152 20.71 2.49 14.35
CA LYS A 152 21.68 1.40 14.15
C LYS A 152 22.05 1.19 12.68
N LYS A 153 21.40 1.87 11.73
CA LYS A 153 21.62 1.72 10.28
C LYS A 153 22.72 2.66 9.76
N THR A 154 23.92 2.55 10.31
CA THR A 154 25.05 3.44 9.97
C THR A 154 25.61 3.21 8.57
N ASP A 155 25.29 2.08 7.94
CA ASP A 155 25.76 1.65 6.62
C ASP A 155 24.80 2.01 5.47
N TRP A 156 23.61 2.53 5.79
CA TRP A 156 22.65 2.95 4.77
C TRP A 156 23.10 4.24 4.10
N LYS A 157 22.70 4.42 2.82
CA LYS A 157 22.98 5.66 2.08
C LYS A 157 22.45 6.88 2.83
N GLU A 158 23.24 7.95 2.91
CA GLU A 158 22.93 9.15 3.71
C GLU A 158 21.58 9.79 3.34
N HIS A 159 21.24 9.85 2.05
CA HIS A 159 19.96 10.44 1.61
C HIS A 159 18.75 9.62 2.08
N VAL A 160 18.90 8.30 2.23
CA VAL A 160 17.86 7.42 2.78
C VAL A 160 17.68 7.73 4.26
N LEU A 161 18.78 7.74 5.02
CA LEU A 161 18.74 8.05 6.45
C LEU A 161 18.20 9.44 6.74
N GLY A 162 18.67 10.46 6.01
CA GLY A 162 18.21 11.83 6.17
C GLY A 162 16.70 11.96 5.94
N PHE A 163 16.19 11.32 4.89
CA PHE A 163 14.76 11.33 4.58
C PHE A 163 13.94 10.63 5.68
N VAL A 164 14.37 9.43 6.12
CA VAL A 164 13.66 8.67 7.16
C VAL A 164 13.69 9.39 8.51
N LYS A 165 14.83 9.97 8.89
CA LYS A 165 14.96 10.77 10.13
C LYS A 165 14.08 12.01 10.12
N GLY A 166 13.90 12.65 8.97
CA GLY A 166 12.93 13.75 8.80
C GLY A 166 11.50 13.32 9.16
N TRP A 167 11.04 12.20 8.61
CA TRP A 167 9.72 11.62 8.93
C TRP A 167 9.57 11.25 10.40
N LEU A 168 10.60 10.66 11.01
CA LEU A 168 10.58 10.32 12.43
C LEU A 168 10.51 11.56 13.32
N LYS A 169 11.21 12.64 12.95
CA LYS A 169 11.20 13.92 13.68
C LYS A 169 9.83 14.61 13.63
N GLU A 170 9.10 14.49 12.52
CA GLU A 170 7.73 15.04 12.38
C GLU A 170 6.68 14.28 13.22
N GLY A 171 6.98 13.04 13.61
CA GLY A 171 6.07 12.16 14.33
C GLY A 171 5.21 11.31 13.39
N LEU A 172 5.29 9.99 13.57
CA LEU A 172 4.53 9.03 12.79
C LEU A 172 3.04 9.10 13.12
N ARG A 173 2.21 9.11 12.08
CA ARG A 173 0.75 9.13 12.19
C ARG A 173 0.15 7.81 11.72
N ASP A 174 -0.93 7.40 12.36
CA ASP A 174 -1.67 6.20 12.01
C ASP A 174 -2.22 6.26 10.58
N ARG A 175 -2.30 5.09 9.94
CA ARG A 175 -2.62 4.99 8.51
C ARG A 175 -3.82 4.08 8.25
N PRO A 176 -4.78 4.47 7.39
CA PRO A 176 -5.86 3.59 6.98
C PRO A 176 -5.33 2.47 6.08
N ILE A 177 -5.52 1.23 6.49
CA ILE A 177 -5.06 0.02 5.81
C ILE A 177 -6.17 -0.75 5.09
N THR A 178 -7.36 -0.15 4.95
CA THR A 178 -8.47 -0.75 4.19
C THR A 178 -9.03 0.22 3.16
N ARG A 179 -9.73 -0.30 2.14
CA ARG A 179 -10.41 0.48 1.10
C ARG A 179 -11.79 -0.10 0.79
N ASP A 180 -12.72 0.79 0.44
CA ASP A 180 -14.05 0.43 -0.06
C ASP A 180 -13.97 0.05 -1.54
N MET A 181 -13.60 -1.20 -1.82
CA MET A 181 -13.44 -1.73 -3.16
C MET A 181 -13.76 -3.23 -3.20
N SER A 182 -14.14 -3.73 -4.39
CA SER A 182 -14.38 -5.16 -4.63
C SER A 182 -13.13 -5.93 -5.10
N TRP A 183 -12.10 -5.23 -5.58
CA TRP A 183 -10.86 -5.84 -6.08
C TRP A 183 -9.70 -5.63 -5.10
N GLY A 184 -9.19 -6.73 -4.56
CA GLY A 184 -8.09 -6.79 -3.60
C GLY A 184 -8.25 -7.96 -2.63
N VAL A 185 -7.42 -8.03 -1.60
CA VAL A 185 -7.54 -9.03 -0.53
C VAL A 185 -8.68 -8.63 0.41
N PRO A 186 -9.75 -9.43 0.60
CA PRO A 186 -10.83 -9.07 1.51
C PRO A 186 -10.36 -8.95 2.96
N VAL A 187 -10.87 -7.94 3.68
CA VAL A 187 -10.60 -7.80 5.12
C VAL A 187 -11.27 -8.96 5.87
N PRO A 188 -10.53 -9.73 6.70
CA PRO A 188 -11.04 -10.94 7.34
C PRO A 188 -11.83 -10.62 8.63
N LEU A 189 -12.79 -9.69 8.54
CA LEU A 189 -13.68 -9.30 9.64
C LEU A 189 -15.12 -9.20 9.13
N GLU A 190 -16.07 -9.78 9.85
CA GLU A 190 -17.49 -9.76 9.47
C GLU A 190 -18.03 -8.33 9.31
N GLN A 191 -17.65 -7.42 10.21
CA GLN A 191 -18.03 -6.01 10.17
C GLN A 191 -17.32 -5.20 9.06
N ALA A 192 -16.39 -5.80 8.31
CA ALA A 192 -15.63 -5.18 7.23
C ALA A 192 -16.05 -5.69 5.83
N LYS A 193 -17.21 -6.37 5.71
CA LYS A 193 -17.74 -6.82 4.42
C LYS A 193 -17.77 -5.69 3.39
N GLY A 194 -17.36 -6.02 2.16
CA GLY A 194 -17.23 -5.06 1.06
C GLY A 194 -15.96 -4.22 1.08
N LYS A 195 -15.02 -4.50 2.01
CA LYS A 195 -13.72 -3.83 2.09
C LYS A 195 -12.59 -4.78 1.79
N VAL A 196 -11.54 -4.22 1.20
CA VAL A 196 -10.28 -4.91 0.93
C VAL A 196 -9.16 -4.25 1.72
N LEU A 197 -8.08 -5.01 1.95
CA LEU A 197 -6.82 -4.47 2.43
C LEU A 197 -6.30 -3.45 1.41
N TYR A 198 -5.80 -2.33 1.93
CA TYR A 198 -5.16 -1.34 1.09
C TYR A 198 -3.87 -1.93 0.54
N VAL A 199 -3.55 -1.63 -0.72
CA VAL A 199 -2.35 -2.18 -1.39
C VAL A 199 -1.05 -1.85 -0.65
N TRP A 200 -0.98 -0.69 0.03
CA TRP A 200 0.18 -0.37 0.87
C TRP A 200 0.21 -1.15 2.19
N PHE A 201 -0.77 -1.98 2.50
CA PHE A 201 -0.67 -2.95 3.58
C PHE A 201 -0.36 -4.35 3.04
N ASP A 202 -0.99 -4.78 1.93
CA ASP A 202 -0.76 -6.12 1.40
C ASP A 202 0.52 -6.28 0.57
N ALA A 203 0.93 -5.27 -0.22
CA ALA A 203 2.00 -5.41 -1.19
C ALA A 203 3.34 -5.93 -0.64
N PRO A 204 3.88 -5.43 0.50
CA PRO A 204 5.16 -5.93 1.00
C PRO A 204 5.06 -7.36 1.56
N ILE A 205 3.87 -7.80 1.97
CA ILE A 205 3.61 -9.20 2.34
C ILE A 205 3.77 -10.11 1.11
N GLY A 206 3.67 -9.52 -0.09
CA GLY A 206 4.04 -10.11 -1.38
C GLY A 206 5.42 -10.75 -1.37
N TYR A 207 6.41 -10.11 -0.73
CA TYR A 207 7.78 -10.64 -0.65
C TYR A 207 7.81 -11.98 0.08
N ILE A 208 7.13 -12.08 1.23
CA ILE A 208 7.05 -13.32 2.03
C ILE A 208 6.27 -14.39 1.24
N SER A 209 5.10 -14.04 0.70
CA SER A 209 4.27 -15.00 -0.04
C SER A 209 4.96 -15.53 -1.30
N SER A 210 5.81 -14.73 -1.95
CA SER A 210 6.65 -15.15 -3.07
C SER A 210 7.74 -16.12 -2.63
N THR A 211 8.38 -15.90 -1.47
CA THR A 211 9.37 -16.84 -0.92
C THR A 211 8.72 -18.16 -0.49
N ILE A 212 7.50 -18.12 0.07
CA ILE A 212 6.72 -19.34 0.38
C ILE A 212 6.47 -20.13 -0.90
N GLU A 213 5.91 -19.49 -1.93
CA GLU A 213 5.66 -20.12 -3.24
C GLU A 213 6.94 -20.73 -3.84
N TRP A 214 8.06 -20.02 -3.77
CA TRP A 214 9.36 -20.52 -4.21
C TRP A 214 9.80 -21.77 -3.45
N SER A 215 9.67 -21.74 -2.12
CA SER A 215 10.07 -22.85 -1.25
C SER A 215 9.23 -24.11 -1.50
N GLU A 216 7.92 -23.95 -1.74
CA GLU A 216 7.01 -25.00 -2.14
C GLU A 216 7.42 -25.61 -3.51
N LYS A 217 7.73 -24.77 -4.50
CA LYS A 217 8.22 -25.21 -5.83
C LYS A 217 9.54 -25.98 -5.76
N LYS A 218 10.37 -25.73 -4.74
CA LYS A 218 11.62 -26.46 -4.49
C LYS A 218 11.41 -27.79 -3.74
N GLY A 219 10.18 -28.13 -3.37
CA GLY A 219 9.88 -29.30 -2.55
C GLY A 219 10.34 -29.17 -1.09
N LYS A 220 10.60 -27.93 -0.62
CA LYS A 220 11.07 -27.62 0.73
C LYS A 220 10.18 -26.54 1.37
N PRO A 221 8.94 -26.85 1.75
CA PRO A 221 7.92 -25.86 2.12
C PRO A 221 8.26 -25.02 3.36
N ASP A 222 9.21 -25.42 4.20
CA ASP A 222 9.67 -24.64 5.35
C ASP A 222 10.87 -23.74 5.05
N LEU A 223 11.53 -23.89 3.89
CA LEU A 223 12.77 -23.19 3.57
C LEU A 223 12.60 -21.65 3.57
N TRP A 224 11.40 -21.12 3.32
CA TRP A 224 11.15 -19.68 3.41
C TRP A 224 11.42 -19.12 4.81
N LYS A 225 11.27 -19.93 5.87
CA LYS A 225 11.51 -19.51 7.26
C LYS A 225 12.96 -19.13 7.49
N ASP A 226 13.89 -19.82 6.84
CA ASP A 226 15.32 -19.51 6.92
C ASP A 226 15.60 -18.10 6.38
N TYR A 227 14.81 -17.60 5.42
CA TYR A 227 15.02 -16.27 4.85
C TYR A 227 14.32 -15.15 5.62
N TRP A 228 13.26 -15.46 6.36
CA TRP A 228 12.39 -14.45 6.96
C TRP A 228 12.37 -14.46 8.50
N LEU A 229 12.82 -15.55 9.13
CA LEU A 229 12.82 -15.73 10.58
C LEU A 229 14.24 -15.94 11.15
N ASN A 230 15.22 -16.39 10.34
CA ASN A 230 16.60 -16.54 10.79
C ASN A 230 17.29 -15.17 10.91
N LYS A 231 17.76 -14.84 12.12
CA LYS A 231 18.45 -13.58 12.44
C LYS A 231 19.79 -13.39 11.70
N GLU A 232 20.39 -14.46 11.19
CA GLU A 232 21.62 -14.40 10.41
C GLU A 232 21.38 -14.01 8.93
N THR A 233 20.13 -14.06 8.47
CA THR A 233 19.80 -13.72 7.09
C THR A 233 19.90 -12.21 6.85
N LYS A 234 20.60 -11.84 5.78
CA LYS A 234 20.66 -10.47 5.28
C LYS A 234 19.55 -10.20 4.27
N LEU A 235 18.48 -9.56 4.72
CA LEU A 235 17.36 -9.16 3.87
C LEU A 235 17.62 -7.80 3.21
N VAL A 236 17.65 -7.74 1.88
CA VAL A 236 17.91 -6.50 1.12
C VAL A 236 16.73 -6.16 0.22
N HIS A 237 16.27 -4.91 0.23
CA HIS A 237 15.19 -4.43 -0.65
C HIS A 237 15.68 -3.34 -1.60
N PHE A 238 15.88 -3.71 -2.88
CA PHE A 238 16.17 -2.74 -3.95
C PHE A 238 14.90 -2.00 -4.35
N ILE A 239 14.89 -0.67 -4.20
CA ILE A 239 13.70 0.16 -4.39
C ILE A 239 14.02 1.48 -5.10
N GLY A 240 12.98 2.17 -5.59
CA GLY A 240 13.09 3.58 -5.99
C GLY A 240 12.93 4.53 -4.80
N LYS A 241 13.44 5.76 -4.90
CA LYS A 241 13.40 6.77 -3.81
C LYS A 241 12.00 6.99 -3.20
N ASP A 242 10.95 6.94 -4.02
CA ASP A 242 9.57 7.18 -3.58
C ASP A 242 9.03 6.08 -2.64
N ASN A 243 9.73 4.95 -2.52
CA ASN A 243 9.36 3.83 -1.66
C ASN A 243 10.14 3.77 -0.34
N ILE A 244 11.03 4.74 -0.07
CA ILE A 244 11.89 4.75 1.14
C ILE A 244 11.05 4.70 2.42
N VAL A 245 10.10 5.63 2.60
CA VAL A 245 9.24 5.69 3.80
C VAL A 245 8.55 4.35 4.04
N PHE A 246 8.11 3.73 2.95
CA PHE A 246 7.38 2.49 3.03
C PHE A 246 8.26 1.34 3.55
N HIS A 247 9.47 1.18 2.99
CA HIS A 247 10.37 0.08 3.32
C HIS A 247 11.23 0.34 4.56
N ALA A 248 11.38 1.60 4.98
CA ALA A 248 12.14 1.99 6.17
C ALA A 248 11.26 2.16 7.42
N LEU A 249 9.95 2.42 7.27
CA LEU A 249 9.09 2.74 8.43
C LEU A 249 7.86 1.83 8.47
N ILE A 250 7.01 1.88 7.45
CA ILE A 250 5.71 1.21 7.49
C ILE A 250 5.88 -0.31 7.50
N TRP A 251 6.66 -0.85 6.57
CA TRP A 251 6.90 -2.28 6.48
C TRP A 251 7.64 -2.84 7.72
N PRO A 252 8.75 -2.26 8.18
CA PRO A 252 9.37 -2.68 9.44
C PRO A 252 8.43 -2.61 10.64
N ALA A 253 7.58 -1.58 10.76
CA ALA A 253 6.58 -1.52 11.82
C ALA A 253 5.55 -2.66 11.73
N MET A 254 5.10 -3.03 10.52
CA MET A 254 4.22 -4.18 10.33
C MET A 254 4.90 -5.49 10.76
N LEU A 255 6.17 -5.67 10.40
CA LEU A 255 6.96 -6.83 10.83
C LEU A 255 7.13 -6.87 12.36
N MET A 256 7.46 -5.74 12.99
CA MET A 256 7.55 -5.60 14.45
C MET A 256 6.19 -5.88 15.14
N ALA A 257 5.09 -5.42 14.55
CA ALA A 257 3.75 -5.69 15.06
C ALA A 257 3.42 -7.18 14.97
N TYR A 258 3.79 -7.83 13.87
CA TYR A 258 3.62 -9.28 13.69
C TYR A 258 4.47 -10.09 14.67
N GLY A 259 5.74 -9.71 14.87
CA GLY A 259 6.60 -10.12 15.99
C GLY A 259 7.69 -11.15 15.70
N ASP A 260 7.58 -11.94 14.63
CA ASP A 260 8.47 -13.10 14.40
C ASP A 260 9.49 -12.88 13.28
N TYR A 261 9.32 -11.81 12.50
CA TYR A 261 10.08 -11.56 11.28
C TYR A 261 11.34 -10.74 11.52
N ILE A 262 12.40 -11.08 10.79
CA ILE A 262 13.59 -10.21 10.70
C ILE A 262 13.27 -8.93 9.94
N LEU A 263 14.01 -7.87 10.25
CA LEU A 263 13.87 -6.58 9.58
C LEU A 263 14.88 -6.45 8.42
N PRO A 264 14.63 -5.57 7.43
CA PRO A 264 15.57 -5.32 6.36
C PRO A 264 16.98 -4.99 6.88
N SER A 265 17.98 -5.69 6.37
CA SER A 265 19.37 -5.34 6.61
C SER A 265 19.71 -4.04 5.90
N ASP A 266 19.30 -3.91 4.63
CA ASP A 266 19.52 -2.73 3.79
C ASP A 266 18.34 -2.48 2.84
N ILE A 267 18.17 -1.22 2.41
CA ILE A 267 17.16 -0.78 1.45
C ILE A 267 17.76 0.12 0.34
N PRO A 268 18.64 -0.40 -0.53
CA PRO A 268 19.24 0.40 -1.59
C PRO A 268 18.18 1.13 -2.43
N ALA A 269 18.18 2.46 -2.32
CA ALA A 269 17.25 3.32 -3.04
C ALA A 269 17.96 4.16 -4.09
N ASN A 270 17.52 4.07 -5.34
CA ASN A 270 18.05 4.85 -6.45
C ASN A 270 17.16 6.06 -6.77
N GLN A 271 17.80 7.16 -7.19
CA GLN A 271 17.14 8.35 -7.71
C GLN A 271 16.77 8.14 -9.18
N PHE A 272 15.90 9.00 -9.71
CA PHE A 272 15.51 9.01 -11.11
C PHE A 272 16.63 9.55 -12.00
#